data_AF-A0A377XD55-F1
#
_entry.id   AF-A0A377XD55-F1
#
_cell.length_a   1.000
_cell.length_b   1.000
_cell.length_c   1.000
_cell.angle_alpha   90.00
_cell.angle_beta   90.00
_cell.angle_gamma   90.00
#
_symmetry.space_group_name_H-M   'P 1'
#
loop_
_entity.id
_entity.type
_entity.pdbx_description
1 polymer ?
#
loop_
_entity_poly.entity_id
_entity_poly.type
_entity_poly.pdbx_seq_one_letter_code
_entity_poly.pdbx_strand_id
1 'polypeptide(L)'
;MLPAGHPLAAQATLTPADFQGENYISLSRTDSYRQLLDALFLEHQVKRRMVVETHSAASICAMVRAGAGISVVNPLTAWTMPIAA
;
A
#
# COMPACT_ATOMS: atom_id res chain seq x y z
N MET A 1 4.22 -1.75 1.61
CA MET A 1 4.68 -0.98 2.77
C MET A 1 3.63 -1.02 3.85
N LEU A 2 4.10 -1.29 5.07
CA LEU A 2 3.31 -1.36 6.30
C LEU A 2 3.94 -0.40 7.32
N PRO A 3 3.15 0.19 8.24
CA PRO A 3 3.70 0.94 9.36
C PRO A 3 4.45 0.01 10.32
N ALA A 4 5.36 0.59 11.12
CA ALA A 4 6.06 -0.15 12.16
C ALA A 4 5.05 -0.72 13.17
N GLY A 5 5.16 -2.02 13.47
CA GLY A 5 4.26 -2.71 14.40
C GLY A 5 2.90 -3.12 13.82
N HIS A 6 2.68 -3.01 12.50
CA HIS A 6 1.44 -3.51 11.89
C HIS A 6 1.32 -5.04 12.07
N PRO A 7 0.14 -5.60 12.41
CA PRO A 7 -0.04 -7.04 12.59
C PRO A 7 0.39 -7.86 11.35
N LEU A 8 0.09 -7.35 10.16
CA LEU A 8 0.49 -7.96 8.88
C LEU A 8 2.02 -8.01 8.69
N ALA A 9 2.81 -7.19 9.40
CA ALA A 9 4.27 -7.25 9.31
C ALA A 9 4.84 -8.55 9.91
N ALA A 10 4.07 -9.28 10.72
CA ALA A 10 4.44 -10.58 11.24
C ALA A 10 4.23 -11.72 10.22
N GLN A 11 3.51 -11.47 9.12
CA GLN A 11 3.27 -12.46 8.08
C GLN A 11 4.39 -12.41 7.03
N ALA A 12 4.95 -13.58 6.69
CA ALA A 12 5.96 -13.69 5.64
C ALA A 12 5.39 -13.47 4.23
N THR A 13 4.11 -13.79 4.04
CA THR A 13 3.39 -13.64 2.77
C THR A 13 2.04 -13.01 3.05
N LEU A 14 1.70 -11.94 2.32
CA LEU A 14 0.40 -11.29 2.38
C LEU A 14 -0.44 -11.72 1.19
N THR A 15 -1.69 -12.06 1.44
CA THR A 15 -2.69 -12.31 0.41
C THR A 15 -3.55 -11.06 0.22
N PRO A 16 -4.23 -10.91 -0.94
CA PRO A 16 -5.14 -9.78 -1.14
C PRO A 16 -6.21 -9.65 -0.05
N ALA A 17 -6.68 -10.77 0.50
CA ALA A 17 -7.70 -10.78 1.55
C ALA A 17 -7.24 -10.12 2.86
N ASP A 18 -5.94 -10.15 3.16
CA ASP A 18 -5.37 -9.50 4.35
C ASP A 18 -5.51 -7.97 4.31
N PHE A 19 -5.76 -7.38 3.13
CA PHE A 19 -5.99 -5.94 2.96
C PHE A 19 -7.48 -5.56 3.06
N GLN A 20 -8.37 -6.52 3.33
CA GLN A 20 -9.80 -6.27 3.40
C GLN A 20 -10.13 -5.40 4.62
N GLY A 21 -10.80 -4.27 4.37
CA GLY A 21 -11.19 -3.33 5.44
C GLY A 21 -10.05 -2.46 5.98
N GLU A 22 -8.80 -2.71 5.58
CA GLU A 22 -7.65 -1.92 5.97
C GLU A 22 -7.65 -0.52 5.34
N ASN A 23 -7.08 0.43 6.07
CA ASN A 23 -6.85 1.79 5.57
C ASN A 23 -5.76 1.76 4.50
N TYR A 24 -6.15 2.00 3.25
CA TYR A 24 -5.28 1.90 2.10
C TYR A 24 -4.92 3.28 1.56
N ILE A 25 -3.63 3.55 1.50
CA ILE A 25 -3.03 4.72 0.85
C ILE A 25 -2.64 4.30 -0.55
N SER A 26 -3.03 5.08 -1.55
CA SER A 26 -2.84 4.67 -2.92
C SER A 26 -2.28 5.76 -3.81
N LEU A 27 -1.65 5.31 -4.89
CA LEU A 27 -1.27 6.19 -5.97
C LEU A 27 -2.51 6.70 -6.71
N SER A 28 -2.39 7.85 -7.36
CA SER A 28 -3.40 8.41 -8.25
C SER A 28 -3.93 7.38 -9.24
N ARG A 29 -5.22 7.47 -9.57
CA ARG A 29 -5.89 6.61 -10.56
C ARG A 29 -5.27 6.65 -11.97
N THR A 30 -4.51 7.71 -12.25
CA THR A 30 -3.77 7.88 -13.51
C THR A 30 -2.53 6.98 -13.60
N ASP A 31 -2.10 6.37 -12.50
CA ASP A 31 -0.94 5.50 -12.46
C ASP A 31 -1.30 4.09 -12.95
N SER A 32 -0.57 3.57 -13.93
CA SER A 32 -0.80 2.23 -14.48
C SER A 32 -0.61 1.13 -13.43
N TYR A 33 0.29 1.32 -12.46
CA TYR A 33 0.51 0.38 -11.37
C TYR A 33 -0.71 0.32 -10.45
N ARG A 34 -1.34 1.46 -10.20
CA ARG A 34 -2.58 1.53 -9.44
C ARG A 34 -3.70 0.75 -10.12
N GLN A 35 -3.86 0.92 -11.43
CA GLN A 35 -4.91 0.23 -12.18
C GLN A 35 -4.75 -1.29 -12.14
N LEU A 36 -3.51 -1.78 -12.27
CA LEU A 36 -3.19 -3.20 -12.14
C LEU A 36 -3.54 -3.73 -10.74
N LEU A 37 -3.14 -3.03 -9.69
CA LEU A 37 -3.50 -3.40 -8.32
C LEU A 37 -5.02 -3.40 -8.12
N ASP A 38 -5.70 -2.37 -8.60
CA ASP A 38 -7.16 -2.28 -8.47
C ASP A 38 -7.88 -3.43 -9.17
N ALA A 39 -7.44 -3.83 -10.36
CA ALA A 39 -7.95 -5.02 -11.05
C ALA A 39 -7.73 -6.29 -10.22
N LEU A 40 -6.53 -6.49 -9.67
CA LEU A 40 -6.21 -7.65 -8.83
C LEU A 40 -7.09 -7.70 -7.57
N PHE A 41 -7.20 -6.60 -6.84
CA PHE A 41 -8.05 -6.56 -5.65
C PHE A 41 -9.54 -6.75 -5.99
N LEU A 42 -9.99 -6.25 -7.15
CA LEU A 42 -11.35 -6.45 -7.63
C LEU A 42 -11.62 -7.91 -8.00
N GLU A 43 -10.68 -8.58 -8.65
CA GLU A 43 -10.77 -10.01 -8.99
C GLU A 43 -10.92 -10.89 -7.74
N HIS A 44 -10.19 -10.54 -6.68
CA HIS A 44 -10.31 -11.20 -5.37
C HIS A 44 -11.47 -10.67 -4.50
N GLN A 45 -12.32 -9.78 -5.03
CA GLN A 45 -13.45 -9.14 -4.33
C GLN A 45 -13.05 -8.41 -3.03
N VAL A 46 -11.81 -7.97 -2.92
CA VAL A 46 -11.27 -7.30 -1.75
C VAL A 46 -11.61 -5.82 -1.79
N LYS A 47 -12.38 -5.38 -0.80
CA LYS A 47 -12.69 -3.96 -0.59
C LYS A 47 -11.67 -3.34 0.37
N ARG A 48 -10.83 -2.47 -0.18
CA ARG A 48 -9.87 -1.64 0.55
C ARG A 48 -10.52 -0.31 0.94
N ARG A 49 -10.22 0.21 2.13
CA ARG A 49 -10.71 1.54 2.55
C ARG A 49 -9.73 2.61 2.09
N MET A 50 -10.05 3.25 0.96
CA MET A 50 -9.24 4.32 0.38
C MET A 50 -9.25 5.56 1.28
N VAL A 51 -8.19 5.79 2.04
CA VAL A 51 -8.09 6.94 2.97
C VAL A 51 -7.30 8.11 2.41
N VAL A 52 -6.29 7.83 1.57
CA VAL A 52 -5.45 8.86 0.96
C VAL A 52 -5.08 8.48 -0.46
N GLU A 53 -5.07 9.48 -1.34
CA GLU A 53 -4.60 9.39 -2.72
C GLU A 53 -3.47 10.39 -2.96
N THR A 54 -2.37 9.97 -3.58
CA THR A 54 -1.23 10.85 -3.89
C THR A 54 -0.54 10.44 -5.19
N HIS A 55 0.13 11.38 -5.86
CA HIS A 55 0.89 11.11 -7.08
C HIS A 55 2.35 10.74 -6.81
N SER A 56 2.81 10.85 -5.56
CA SER A 56 4.21 10.63 -5.20
C SER A 56 4.35 9.42 -4.28
N ALA A 57 5.17 8.46 -4.70
CA ALA A 57 5.51 7.33 -3.85
C ALA A 57 6.26 7.75 -2.58
N ALA A 58 7.00 8.86 -2.61
CA ALA A 58 7.65 9.42 -1.43
C ALA A 58 6.62 9.86 -0.38
N SER A 59 5.53 10.49 -0.83
CA SER A 59 4.40 10.85 0.04
C SER A 59 3.74 9.61 0.62
N ILE A 60 3.56 8.54 -0.17
CA ILE A 60 3.04 7.25 0.34
C ILE A 60 3.92 6.75 1.47
N CYS A 61 5.23 6.66 1.26
CA CYS A 61 6.17 6.17 2.26
C CYS A 61 6.08 6.99 3.56
N ALA A 62 6.00 8.32 3.44
CA ALA A 62 5.87 9.20 4.60
C ALA A 62 4.54 8.99 5.35
N MET A 63 3.43 8.86 4.63
CA MET A 63 2.10 8.66 5.23
C MET A 63 1.93 7.27 5.86
N VAL A 64 2.50 6.24 5.25
CA VAL A 64 2.55 4.89 5.86
C VAL A 64 3.37 4.94 7.14
N ARG A 65 4.55 5.59 7.14
CA ARG A 65 5.35 5.78 8.36
C ARG A 65 4.63 6.59 9.44
N ALA A 66 3.83 7.57 9.04
CA ALA A 66 3.00 8.35 9.95
C ALA A 66 1.78 7.57 10.49
N GLY A 67 1.56 6.33 10.05
CA GLY A 67 0.45 5.49 10.51
C GLY A 67 -0.90 5.80 9.88
N ALA A 68 -0.94 6.55 8.76
CA ALA A 68 -2.20 6.86 8.08
C ALA A 68 -2.83 5.64 7.39
N GLY A 69 -2.05 4.58 7.13
CA GLY A 69 -2.53 3.34 6.52
C GLY A 69 -1.41 2.49 5.91
N ILE A 70 -1.81 1.51 5.11
CA ILE A 70 -0.93 0.59 4.37
C ILE A 70 -0.98 0.87 2.87
N SER A 71 0.04 0.44 2.12
CA SER A 71 0.07 0.63 0.67
C SER A 71 0.91 -0.43 -0.03
N VAL A 72 0.49 -0.88 -1.20
CA VAL A 72 1.34 -1.67 -2.11
C VAL A 72 2.02 -0.71 -3.08
N VAL A 73 3.35 -0.72 -3.08
CA VAL A 73 4.21 0.09 -3.94
C VAL A 73 5.16 -0.82 -4.70
N ASN A 74 5.61 -0.38 -5.87
CA ASN A 74 6.56 -1.13 -6.68
C ASN A 74 7.86 -1.39 -5.87
N PRO A 75 8.40 -2.63 -5.85
CA PRO A 75 9.62 -2.95 -5.13
C PRO A 75 10.82 -2.07 -5.52
N LEU A 76 10.93 -1.63 -6.79
CA LEU A 76 11.97 -0.70 -7.21
C LEU A 76 11.87 0.65 -6.48
N THR A 77 10.65 1.13 -6.26
CA THR A 77 10.39 2.37 -5.52
C THR A 77 10.69 2.22 -4.04
N ALA A 78 10.44 1.03 -3.48
CA ALA A 78 10.81 0.73 -2.10
C ALA A 78 12.34 0.63 -1.93
N TRP A 79 13.07 0.17 -2.95
CA TRP A 79 14.53 0.10 -2.93
C TRP A 79 15.21 1.47 -2.99
N THR A 80 14.68 2.40 -3.78
CA THR A 80 15.26 3.75 -3.92
C THR A 80 14.98 4.63 -2.70
N MET A 81 14.01 4.27 -1.87
CA MET A 81 13.70 4.95 -0.62
C MET A 81 14.04 4.04 0.55
N PRO A 82 15.31 4.03 1.03
CA PRO A 82 15.67 3.23 2.18
C PRO A 82 14.74 3.59 3.34
N ILE A 83 14.19 2.55 3.97
CA ILE A 83 13.60 2.65 5.30
C ILE A 83 14.78 3.06 6.18
N ALA A 84 14.92 4.35 6.44
CA ALA A 84 15.93 4.85 7.37
C ALA A 84 15.73 4.10 8.68
N ALA A 85 16.75 3.30 9.02
CA ALA A 85 16.85 2.58 10.28
C ALA A 85 16.99 3.55 11.44
#